data_AF-A0A0C3QLU2-F1
#
_entry.id   AF-A0A0C3QLU2-F1
#
_cell.length_a   1.000
_cell.length_b   1.000
_cell.length_c   1.000
_cell.angle_alpha   90.00
_cell.angle_beta   90.00
_cell.angle_gamma   90.00
#
_symmetry.space_group_name_H-M   'P 1'
#
loop_
_entity.id
_entity.type
_entity.pdbx_description
1 polymer ?
#
loop_
_entity_poly.entity_id
_entity_poly.type
_entity_poly.pdbx_seq_one_letter_code
_entity_poly.pdbx_strand_id
1 'polypeptide(L)'
;MTDFADPCSDPDWKSDPLAQYISWAAQQRWQRKPYDWQLELTLATLRGRDAVVIAPTGAGKSLPMILPLLSRDARDGDWALCLSPLNALQELQRSDSLGSRQLR
;
A
#
# COMPACT_ATOMS: atom_id res chain seq x y z
N MET A 1 -10.97 7.75 15.86
CA MET A 1 -9.58 8.22 15.80
C MET A 1 -9.32 8.45 14.33
N THR A 2 -9.78 9.62 13.89
CA THR A 2 -10.24 9.88 12.53
C THR A 2 -9.72 11.25 12.11
N ASP A 3 -9.37 11.36 10.83
CA ASP A 3 -8.83 12.52 10.10
C ASP A 3 -7.41 12.98 10.41
N PHE A 4 -6.45 12.28 9.80
CA PHE A 4 -5.35 12.95 9.11
C PHE A 4 -5.82 13.31 7.69
N ALA A 5 -6.82 14.20 7.56
CA ALA A 5 -7.23 14.68 6.24
C ALA A 5 -6.08 15.48 5.64
N ASP A 6 -5.33 14.85 4.74
CA ASP A 6 -4.36 15.54 3.90
C ASP A 6 -5.15 16.49 2.97
N PRO A 7 -4.84 17.78 2.91
CA PRO A 7 -5.51 18.70 1.98
C PRO A 7 -5.37 18.31 0.49
N CYS A 8 -4.51 17.33 0.18
CA CYS A 8 -4.37 16.73 -1.16
C CYS A 8 -5.27 15.49 -1.39
N SER A 9 -5.98 15.01 -0.36
CA SER A 9 -6.89 13.86 -0.46
C SER A 9 -8.11 14.24 -1.32
N ASP A 10 -8.22 13.57 -2.45
CA ASP A 10 -9.32 13.70 -3.40
C ASP A 10 -10.62 13.26 -2.71
N PRO A 11 -11.61 14.16 -2.48
CA PRO A 11 -12.74 13.89 -1.59
C PRO A 11 -13.60 12.68 -2.01
N ASP A 12 -13.54 12.30 -3.29
CA ASP A 12 -14.31 11.19 -3.86
C ASP A 12 -13.50 9.90 -4.05
N TRP A 13 -12.26 9.82 -3.56
CA TRP A 13 -11.38 8.66 -3.80
C TRP A 13 -12.00 7.32 -3.35
N LYS A 14 -12.88 7.31 -2.34
CA LYS A 14 -13.57 6.09 -1.87
C LYS A 14 -14.47 5.46 -2.93
N SER A 15 -14.95 6.26 -3.87
CA SER A 15 -15.74 5.81 -5.02
C SER A 15 -14.88 5.40 -6.22
N ASP A 16 -13.56 5.63 -6.17
CA ASP A 16 -12.65 5.32 -7.27
C ASP A 16 -12.61 3.79 -7.54
N PRO A 17 -12.95 3.35 -8.77
CA PRO A 17 -12.88 1.93 -9.15
C PRO A 17 -11.50 1.29 -8.94
N LEU A 18 -10.42 2.06 -9.10
CA LEU A 18 -9.05 1.60 -8.86
C LEU A 18 -8.82 1.31 -7.37
N ALA A 19 -9.34 2.16 -6.48
CA ALA A 19 -9.25 1.96 -5.03
C ALA A 19 -9.98 0.68 -4.61
N GLN A 20 -11.17 0.45 -5.15
CA GLN A 20 -11.97 -0.75 -4.88
C GLN A 20 -11.25 -2.00 -5.39
N TYR A 21 -10.66 -1.93 -6.59
CA TYR A 21 -9.89 -3.05 -7.13
C TYR A 21 -8.67 -3.39 -6.29
N ILE A 22 -7.86 -2.39 -5.91
CA ILE A 22 -6.66 -2.62 -5.10
C ILE A 22 -7.04 -3.19 -3.74
N SER A 23 -8.11 -2.67 -3.12
CA SER A 23 -8.64 -3.23 -1.87
C SER A 23 -9.06 -4.69 -2.04
N TRP A 24 -9.73 -5.03 -3.15
CA TRP A 24 -10.11 -6.41 -3.45
C TRP A 24 -8.88 -7.30 -3.68
N ALA A 25 -7.91 -6.86 -4.49
CA ALA A 25 -6.70 -7.61 -4.80
C ALA A 25 -5.86 -7.87 -3.54
N ALA A 26 -5.73 -6.86 -2.68
CA ALA A 26 -5.05 -6.99 -1.38
C ALA A 26 -5.78 -7.99 -0.46
N GLN A 27 -7.11 -7.94 -0.39
CA GLN A 27 -7.90 -8.90 0.38
C GLN A 27 -7.71 -10.33 -0.14
N GLN A 28 -7.69 -10.54 -1.45
CA GLN A 28 -7.47 -11.87 -2.05
C GLN A 28 -6.07 -12.40 -1.79
N ARG A 29 -5.05 -11.54 -1.80
CA ARG A 29 -3.65 -11.93 -1.68
C ARG A 29 -3.19 -12.11 -0.23
N TRP A 30 -3.64 -11.23 0.67
CA TRP A 30 -3.15 -11.17 2.05
C TRP A 30 -4.23 -11.38 3.10
N GLN A 31 -5.48 -11.65 2.70
CA GLN A 31 -6.63 -11.82 3.59
C GLN A 31 -6.86 -10.62 4.53
N ARG A 32 -6.37 -9.44 4.15
CA ARG A 32 -6.46 -8.20 4.91
C ARG A 32 -6.92 -7.07 4.02
N LYS A 33 -7.88 -6.30 4.52
CA LYS A 33 -8.37 -5.09 3.85
C LYS A 33 -7.44 -3.93 4.21
N PRO A 34 -6.89 -3.21 3.22
CA PRO A 34 -6.12 -2.00 3.48
C PRO A 34 -6.95 -0.95 4.22
N TYR A 35 -6.30 -0.15 5.06
CA TYR A 35 -6.92 1.03 5.65
C TYR A 35 -7.12 2.13 4.61
N ASP A 36 -8.04 3.04 4.89
CA ASP A 36 -8.38 4.15 4.00
C ASP A 36 -7.15 4.96 3.56
N TRP A 37 -6.33 5.41 4.52
CA TRP A 37 -5.10 6.16 4.24
C TRP A 37 -4.07 5.38 3.42
N GLN A 38 -4.07 4.04 3.48
CA GLN A 38 -3.17 3.19 2.69
C GLN A 38 -3.58 3.19 1.21
N LEU A 39 -4.90 3.21 0.96
CA LEU A 39 -5.45 3.30 -0.40
C LEU A 39 -5.25 4.70 -0.97
N GLU A 40 -5.49 5.76 -0.18
CA GLU A 40 -5.20 7.15 -0.59
C GLU A 40 -3.75 7.32 -1.03
N LEU A 41 -2.80 6.84 -0.22
CA LEU A 41 -1.38 6.89 -0.56
C LEU A 41 -1.07 6.11 -1.85
N THR A 42 -1.68 4.93 -2.01
CA THR A 42 -1.49 4.10 -3.20
C THR A 42 -2.01 4.80 -4.47
N LEU A 43 -3.19 5.42 -4.39
CA LEU A 43 -3.77 6.14 -5.52
C LEU A 43 -2.96 7.37 -5.90
N ALA A 44 -2.45 8.11 -4.91
CA ALA A 44 -1.55 9.24 -5.16
C ALA A 44 -0.33 8.78 -5.96
N THR A 45 0.33 7.70 -5.53
CA THR A 45 1.47 7.08 -6.23
C THR A 45 1.12 6.63 -7.64
N LEU A 46 0.00 5.93 -7.83
CA LEU A 46 -0.43 5.44 -9.15
C LEU A 46 -0.83 6.57 -10.11
N ARG A 47 -1.23 7.72 -9.58
CA ARG A 47 -1.52 8.94 -10.34
C ARG A 47 -0.27 9.80 -10.58
N GLY A 48 0.93 9.28 -10.25
CA GLY A 48 2.20 9.96 -10.45
C GLY A 48 2.47 11.12 -9.49
N ARG A 49 1.85 11.12 -8.30
CA ARG A 49 2.08 12.12 -7.25
C ARG A 49 3.02 11.57 -6.19
N ASP A 50 3.91 12.43 -5.69
CA ASP A 50 4.68 12.14 -4.48
C ASP A 50 3.82 12.31 -3.24
N ALA A 51 4.00 11.43 -2.25
CA ALA A 51 3.24 11.48 -1.02
C ALA A 51 4.10 11.10 0.19
N VAL A 52 3.84 11.78 1.32
CA VAL A 52 4.54 11.57 2.59
C VAL A 52 3.51 11.26 3.66
N VAL A 53 3.71 10.18 4.42
CA VAL A 53 2.83 9.79 5.52
C VAL A 53 3.57 9.82 6.85
N ILE A 54 2.91 10.38 7.86
CA ILE A 54 3.38 10.32 9.25
C ILE A 54 2.55 9.27 9.96
N ALA A 55 3.17 8.13 10.28
CA ALA A 55 2.47 7.01 10.92
C ALA A 55 3.34 6.34 12.00
N PRO A 56 2.77 5.97 13.16
CA PRO A 56 3.52 5.32 14.22
C PRO A 56 4.00 3.92 13.80
N THR A 57 4.90 3.33 14.60
CA THR A 57 5.28 1.93 14.44
C THR A 57 4.07 1.02 14.66
N GLY A 58 3.97 -0.05 13.87
CA GLY A 58 2.80 -0.96 13.91
C GLY A 58 1.56 -0.47 13.17
N ALA A 59 1.51 0.78 12.68
CA ALA A 59 0.36 1.31 11.97
C ALA A 59 0.05 0.62 10.62
N GLY A 60 0.98 -0.19 10.10
CA GLY A 60 0.82 -0.86 8.80
C GLY A 60 1.41 -0.07 7.62
N LYS A 61 2.36 0.84 7.85
CA LYS A 61 3.07 1.60 6.78
C LYS A 61 3.84 0.74 5.77
N SER A 62 4.04 -0.55 6.04
CA SER A 62 4.67 -1.47 5.10
C SER A 62 3.77 -1.79 3.89
N LEU A 63 2.45 -1.92 4.09
CA LEU A 63 1.52 -2.38 3.06
C LEU A 63 1.42 -1.40 1.85
N PRO A 64 1.32 -0.08 2.06
CA PRO A 64 1.33 0.89 0.96
C PRO A 64 2.55 0.85 0.04
N MET A 65 3.70 0.33 0.52
CA MET A 65 4.92 0.26 -0.30
C MET A 65 4.81 -0.77 -1.44
N ILE A 66 3.87 -1.71 -1.35
CA ILE A 66 3.68 -2.79 -2.31
C ILE A 66 2.30 -2.77 -2.99
N LEU A 67 1.33 -2.05 -2.42
CA LEU A 67 -0.02 -1.93 -2.99
C LEU A 67 -0.06 -1.41 -4.44
N PRO A 68 0.79 -0.46 -4.88
CA PRO A 68 0.80 -0.01 -6.28
C PRO A 68 1.05 -1.14 -7.28
N LEU A 69 1.83 -2.16 -6.90
CA LEU A 69 2.12 -3.32 -7.74
C LEU A 69 0.91 -4.25 -7.93
N LEU A 70 -0.18 -4.03 -7.19
CA LEU A 70 -1.46 -4.74 -7.37
C LEU A 70 -2.44 -3.97 -8.27
N SER A 71 -2.02 -2.90 -8.94
CA SER A 71 -2.87 -2.18 -9.90
C SER A 71 -3.27 -3.08 -11.08
N ARG A 72 -4.44 -2.82 -11.69
CA ARG A 72 -4.86 -3.51 -12.94
C ARG A 72 -3.91 -3.24 -14.09
N ASP A 73 -3.27 -2.08 -14.06
CA ASP A 73 -2.37 -1.63 -15.12
C ASP A 73 -0.92 -2.05 -14.86
N ALA A 74 -0.64 -2.74 -13.74
CA ALA A 74 0.68 -3.25 -13.43
C ALA A 74 1.12 -4.25 -14.51
N ARG A 75 2.31 -4.04 -15.05
CA ARG A 75 2.89 -4.85 -16.12
C ARG A 75 3.94 -5.81 -15.58
N ASP A 76 4.18 -6.89 -16.31
CA ASP A 76 5.33 -7.73 -16.06
C ASP A 76 6.61 -6.89 -16.19
N GLY A 77 7.33 -6.75 -15.08
CA GLY A 77 8.53 -5.92 -14.96
C GLY A 77 8.37 -4.68 -14.09
N ASP A 78 7.15 -4.32 -13.67
CA ASP A 78 6.95 -3.25 -12.70
C ASP A 78 7.54 -3.63 -11.34
N TRP A 79 8.22 -2.69 -10.70
CA TRP A 79 8.95 -2.92 -9.46
C TRP A 79 8.79 -1.76 -8.49
N ALA A 80 8.89 -2.05 -7.20
CA ALA A 80 8.91 -1.06 -6.14
C ALA A 80 10.22 -1.18 -5.35
N LEU A 81 10.88 -0.04 -5.10
CA LEU A 81 12.10 0.03 -4.29
C LEU A 81 11.76 0.45 -2.86
N CYS A 82 11.93 -0.48 -1.92
CA CYS A 82 11.77 -0.19 -0.51
C CYS A 82 13.14 0.08 0.13
N LEU A 83 13.39 1.35 0.48
CA LEU A 83 14.58 1.76 1.23
C LEU A 83 14.26 1.81 2.72
N SER A 84 15.10 1.18 3.54
CA SER A 84 15.00 1.21 5.00
C SER A 84 16.38 1.44 5.60
N PRO A 85 16.48 2.20 6.70
CA PRO A 85 17.74 2.52 7.33
C PRO A 85 18.41 1.31 8.00
N LEU A 86 17.66 0.24 8.32
CA LEU A 86 18.18 -0.97 8.97
C LEU A 86 17.80 -2.24 8.19
N ASN A 87 18.77 -3.16 8.07
CA ASN A 87 18.56 -4.49 7.48
C ASN A 87 17.49 -5.31 8.22
N ALA A 88 17.46 -5.23 9.55
CA ALA A 88 16.46 -5.92 10.36
C ALA A 88 15.02 -5.47 10.03
N LEU A 89 14.85 -4.18 9.69
CA LEU A 89 13.54 -3.64 9.31
C LEU A 89 13.16 -4.05 7.88
N GLN A 90 14.14 -4.21 6.98
CA GLN A 90 13.90 -4.73 5.63
C GLN A 90 13.40 -6.18 5.66
N GLU A 91 13.98 -7.03 6.53
CA GLU A 91 13.56 -8.43 6.62
C GLU A 91 12.12 -8.58 7.11
N LEU A 92 11.71 -7.74 8.06
CA LEU A 92 10.32 -7.67 8.53
C LEU A 92 9.38 -7.27 7.38
N GLN A 93 9.73 -6.23 6.62
CA GLN A 93 8.94 -5.76 5.47
C GLN A 93 8.86 -6.81 4.35
N ARG A 94 9.95 -7.54 4.10
CA ARG A 94 10.00 -8.65 3.14
C ARG A 94 9.04 -9.78 3.54
N SER A 95 9.05 -10.16 4.82
CA SER A 95 8.18 -11.21 5.33
C SER A 95 6.69 -10.83 5.22
N ASP A 96 6.35 -9.58 5.53
CA ASP A 96 4.99 -9.06 5.43
C ASP A 96 4.49 -9.00 3.98
N SER A 97 5.34 -8.57 3.04
CA SER A 97 4.96 -8.37 1.64
C SER A 97 4.73 -9.66 0.86
N LEU A 98 5.47 -10.72 1.19
CA LEU A 98 5.34 -12.01 0.49
C LEU A 98 4.02 -12.74 0.81
N GLY A 99 3.32 -12.33 1.87
CA GLY A 99 2.24 -13.13 2.44
C GLY A 99 2.76 -14.48 2.92
N SER A 100 2.01 -15.16 3.77
CA SER A 100 2.35 -16.50 4.26
C SER A 100 2.28 -17.56 3.15
N ARG A 101 3.21 -17.52 2.18
CA ARG A 101 3.64 -18.69 1.42
C ARG A 101 4.51 -19.52 2.35
N GLN A 102 3.89 -20.45 3.10
CA GLN A 102 4.60 -21.67 3.45
C GLN A 102 5.06 -22.31 2.14
N LEU A 103 6.37 -22.26 1.91
CA LEU A 103 7.03 -23.10 0.94
C LEU A 103 6.69 -24.56 1.29
N ARG A 104 5.97 -25.23 0.40
CA ARG A 104 5.97 -26.68 0.27
C ARG A 104 6.68 -27.02 -1.03
#